data_AF-A0A674BBJ0-F1
#
_entry.id   AF-A0A674BBJ0-F1
#
_cell.length_a   1.000
_cell.length_b   1.000
_cell.length_c   1.000
_cell.angle_alpha   90.00
_cell.angle_beta   90.00
_cell.angle_gamma   90.00
#
_symmetry.space_group_name_H-M   'P 1'
#
loop_
_entity.id
_entity.type
_entity.pdbx_description
1 polymer ?
#
loop_
_entity_poly.entity_id
_entity_poly.type
_entity_poly.pdbx_seq_one_letter_code
_entity_poly.pdbx_strand_id
1 'polypeptide(L)'
;MAAPSSQSCTALERSIRERVPTLLTDLYQFTMAYAYWRSGRHNEPAVFELFFRDNPFGGSFSLFSGMHDCLLFLRSFRFTDEDVEYLRSVLPPATDPAFFLFLRELDCSGVTLHSVPEGMVVFARVPLMEVSGPLAVVQLLETSLLCLVNYASLVCSNAARFRLAAGSRRKLLEMGLRRAQGPDGGLTASRYTYVGGFDMTSNVQAGFLFGIPVAGTMAHSYVTSFSSLEEVWPQVSLLAANGDHDNIDLISLTKGWLGRVCELLGVESGKIHEGELAAFLSYAIAYPHNFLPVIDSYSVTCSGLLNFCAVALSLFELDYSPLGVRLDSGDLCRQSVEVRHVFRLCSEQFSIPAFQSLLIVGTNNISEYSMAELNKKENEIDVVGVGTHLVTCTRQPSLGCVYKLVEVRGSPRMKFSEDPEKSTVPGRKAVYRMLDTEGEDTAETREKVQSSIQTLHPRHKRLQEPDSYIVSFKVCLLCGDMEQRRGLDSLWYWIERHLTLGHSHPAFRQCKCTHLYTHTYARTHLYTVRH
;
A
#
# COMPACT_ATOMS: atom_id res chain seq x y z
N MET A 1 -4.41 -10.96 -18.26
CA MET A 1 -5.20 -11.39 -17.09
C MET A 1 -6.66 -11.16 -17.43
N ALA A 2 -7.51 -12.16 -17.19
CA ALA A 2 -8.94 -12.09 -17.48
C ALA A 2 -9.62 -11.01 -16.63
N ALA A 3 -10.66 -10.37 -17.16
CA ALA A 3 -11.51 -9.46 -16.40
C ALA A 3 -12.09 -10.21 -15.16
N PRO A 4 -12.24 -9.54 -14.01
CA PRO A 4 -12.83 -10.17 -12.84
C PRO A 4 -14.24 -10.67 -13.16
N SER A 5 -14.57 -11.87 -12.68
CA SER A 5 -15.89 -12.47 -12.87
C SER A 5 -16.99 -11.64 -12.18
N SER A 6 -18.24 -11.74 -12.64
CA SER A 6 -19.39 -11.04 -12.04
C SER A 6 -19.58 -11.32 -10.53
N GLN A 7 -19.08 -12.47 -10.05
CA GLN A 7 -19.07 -12.82 -8.62
C GLN A 7 -18.05 -12.00 -7.82
N SER A 8 -16.92 -11.60 -8.40
CA SER A 8 -15.91 -10.76 -7.74
C SER A 8 -16.43 -9.34 -7.52
N CYS A 9 -17.18 -8.79 -8.47
CA CYS A 9 -17.75 -7.44 -8.37
C CYS A 9 -18.79 -7.36 -7.23
N THR A 10 -19.67 -8.36 -7.11
CA THR A 10 -20.69 -8.41 -6.04
C THR A 10 -20.10 -8.66 -4.65
N ALA A 11 -19.03 -9.46 -4.54
CA ALA A 11 -18.29 -9.65 -3.29
C ALA A 11 -17.63 -8.35 -2.82
N LEU A 12 -17.13 -7.54 -3.76
CA LEU A 12 -16.46 -6.29 -3.45
C LEU A 12 -17.42 -5.18 -3.01
N GLU A 13 -18.58 -5.07 -3.66
CA GLU A 13 -19.66 -4.18 -3.23
C GLU A 13 -20.19 -4.56 -1.83
N ARG A 14 -20.35 -5.85 -1.54
CA ARG A 14 -20.71 -6.29 -0.19
C ARG A 14 -19.65 -5.90 0.83
N SER A 15 -18.38 -6.17 0.51
CA SER A 15 -17.25 -5.86 1.39
C SER A 15 -17.15 -4.37 1.70
N ILE A 16 -17.38 -3.47 0.73
CA ILE A 16 -17.34 -2.03 1.03
C ILE A 16 -18.48 -1.60 1.94
N ARG A 17 -19.70 -2.13 1.74
CA ARG A 17 -20.88 -1.76 2.52
C ARG A 17 -20.72 -2.13 4.00
N GLU A 18 -20.05 -3.24 4.27
CA GLU A 18 -19.74 -3.69 5.63
C GLU A 18 -18.62 -2.85 6.27
N ARG A 19 -17.60 -2.45 5.49
CA ARG A 19 -16.42 -1.71 5.98
C ARG A 19 -16.69 -0.21 6.14
N VAL A 20 -17.57 0.34 5.31
CA VAL A 20 -17.89 1.78 5.22
C VAL A 20 -19.42 1.95 5.18
N PRO A 21 -20.12 1.76 6.31
CA PRO A 21 -21.56 1.96 6.38
C PRO A 21 -21.93 3.44 6.22
N THR A 22 -23.17 3.72 5.85
CA THR A 22 -23.69 5.10 5.68
C THR A 22 -23.65 5.91 6.97
N LEU A 23 -23.68 5.25 8.13
CA LEU A 23 -23.49 5.87 9.46
C LEU A 23 -22.02 6.15 9.81
N LEU A 24 -21.04 5.79 8.97
CA LEU A 24 -19.64 6.16 9.16
C LEU A 24 -19.43 7.66 8.82
N THR A 25 -19.98 8.48 9.69
CA THR A 25 -19.99 9.93 9.62
C THR A 25 -20.22 10.50 11.02
N ASP A 26 -20.02 11.80 11.18
CA ASP A 26 -20.19 12.44 12.48
C ASP A 26 -21.63 12.89 12.72
N LEU A 27 -22.10 12.89 13.98
CA LEU A 27 -23.46 13.34 14.32
C LEU A 27 -23.79 14.75 13.80
N TYR A 28 -22.80 15.65 13.78
CA TYR A 28 -23.00 17.02 13.29
C TYR A 28 -23.33 17.08 11.80
N GLN A 29 -22.98 16.05 11.02
CA GLN A 29 -23.35 15.96 9.61
C GLN A 29 -24.88 15.81 9.46
N PHE A 30 -25.52 15.04 10.33
CA PHE A 30 -26.97 14.90 10.35
C PHE A 30 -27.68 16.14 10.90
N THR A 31 -27.13 16.81 11.91
CA THR A 31 -27.72 18.06 12.42
C THR A 31 -27.65 19.18 11.38
N MET A 32 -26.54 19.27 10.62
CA MET A 32 -26.44 20.18 9.48
C MET A 32 -27.37 19.80 8.34
N ALA A 33 -27.47 18.50 7.99
CA ALA A 33 -28.41 18.03 6.98
C ALA A 33 -29.86 18.36 7.35
N TYR A 34 -30.25 18.18 8.61
CA TYR A 34 -31.56 18.60 9.11
C TYR A 34 -31.75 20.11 9.02
N ALA A 35 -30.75 20.91 9.39
CA ALA A 35 -30.83 22.37 9.28
C ALA A 35 -30.98 22.84 7.81
N TYR A 36 -30.26 22.22 6.87
CA TYR A 36 -30.45 22.45 5.43
C TYR A 36 -31.83 22.00 4.96
N TRP A 37 -32.33 20.87 5.46
CA TRP A 37 -33.66 20.37 5.13
C TRP A 37 -34.75 21.33 5.61
N ARG A 38 -34.69 21.72 6.90
CA ARG A 38 -35.64 22.63 7.55
C ARG A 38 -35.66 24.03 6.96
N SER A 39 -34.52 24.50 6.45
CA SER A 39 -34.41 25.79 5.75
C SER A 39 -34.74 25.71 4.24
N GLY A 40 -35.12 24.54 3.72
CA GLY A 40 -35.41 24.34 2.29
C GLY A 40 -34.19 24.39 1.38
N ARG A 41 -32.97 24.26 1.93
CA ARG A 41 -31.69 24.39 1.22
C ARG A 41 -31.03 23.07 0.84
N HIS A 42 -31.56 21.94 1.32
CA HIS A 42 -31.00 20.60 1.11
C HIS A 42 -30.77 20.23 -0.36
N ASN A 43 -31.60 20.75 -1.28
CA ASN A 43 -31.51 20.53 -2.72
C ASN A 43 -30.74 21.62 -3.50
N GLU A 44 -30.17 22.63 -2.81
CA GLU A 44 -29.34 23.62 -3.50
C GLU A 44 -28.12 22.93 -4.14
N PRO A 45 -27.78 23.23 -5.41
CA PRO A 45 -26.58 22.68 -6.01
C PRO A 45 -25.34 23.23 -5.31
N ALA A 46 -24.48 22.32 -4.87
CA ALA A 46 -23.25 22.63 -4.15
C ALA A 46 -22.05 21.91 -4.76
N VAL A 47 -20.88 22.46 -4.53
CA VAL A 47 -19.60 21.87 -4.96
C VAL A 47 -18.63 21.88 -3.80
N PHE A 48 -18.05 20.73 -3.54
CA PHE A 48 -16.99 20.53 -2.59
C PHE A 48 -15.75 19.99 -3.28
N GLU A 49 -14.59 20.28 -2.69
CA GLU A 49 -13.32 19.73 -3.14
C GLU A 49 -12.58 19.06 -1.99
N LEU A 50 -11.96 17.92 -2.30
CA LEU A 50 -11.07 17.18 -1.42
C LEU A 50 -9.62 17.40 -1.85
N PHE A 51 -8.77 17.87 -0.94
CA PHE A 51 -7.33 18.05 -1.14
C PHE A 51 -6.58 17.91 0.18
N PHE A 52 -5.25 17.80 0.18
CA PHE A 52 -4.44 17.85 1.40
C PHE A 52 -3.53 19.08 1.40
N ARG A 53 -3.02 19.48 2.57
CA ARG A 53 -2.30 20.76 2.73
C ARG A 53 -0.80 20.66 2.59
N ASP A 54 -0.25 19.51 2.96
CA ASP A 54 1.19 19.26 3.06
C ASP A 54 1.52 17.87 2.53
N ASN A 55 2.59 17.76 1.75
CA ASN A 55 3.05 16.45 1.28
C ASN A 55 3.57 15.61 2.48
N PRO A 56 3.22 14.32 2.56
CA PRO A 56 3.52 13.50 3.71
C PRO A 56 5.00 13.12 3.76
N PHE A 57 5.47 12.76 4.96
CA PHE A 57 6.81 12.23 5.22
C PHE A 57 7.96 13.20 4.89
N GLY A 58 7.66 14.49 4.77
CA GLY A 58 8.60 15.51 4.28
C GLY A 58 8.97 15.31 2.80
N GLY A 59 8.15 14.59 2.04
CA GLY A 59 8.31 14.40 0.60
C GLY A 59 7.79 15.59 -0.21
N SER A 60 7.98 15.53 -1.54
CA SER A 60 7.53 16.58 -2.47
C SER A 60 6.26 16.19 -3.23
N PHE A 61 5.76 14.96 -3.05
CA PHE A 61 4.57 14.45 -3.72
C PHE A 61 3.86 13.35 -2.90
N SER A 62 2.64 13.03 -3.29
CA SER A 62 1.87 11.87 -2.85
C SER A 62 1.37 11.07 -4.05
N LEU A 63 0.93 9.83 -3.84
CA LEU A 63 0.15 9.08 -4.82
C LEU A 63 -1.33 9.09 -4.42
N PHE A 64 -2.19 9.49 -5.35
CA PHE A 64 -3.63 9.47 -5.12
C PHE A 64 -4.18 8.05 -5.17
N SER A 65 -4.96 7.67 -4.16
CA SER A 65 -5.58 6.35 -4.04
C SER A 65 -6.83 6.40 -3.18
N GLY A 66 -7.73 5.41 -3.33
CA GLY A 66 -9.00 5.33 -2.61
C GLY A 66 -10.22 5.54 -3.51
N MET A 67 -10.02 5.92 -4.78
CA MET A 67 -11.10 6.29 -5.70
C MET A 67 -12.04 5.12 -5.96
N HIS A 68 -11.49 3.92 -6.09
CA HIS A 68 -12.30 2.74 -6.32
C HIS A 68 -13.27 2.47 -5.15
N ASP A 69 -12.78 2.56 -3.92
CA ASP A 69 -13.61 2.34 -2.73
C ASP A 69 -14.65 3.45 -2.57
N CYS A 70 -14.31 4.70 -2.93
CA CYS A 70 -15.28 5.80 -3.01
C CYS A 70 -16.43 5.50 -3.98
N LEU A 71 -16.13 4.98 -5.19
CA LEU A 71 -17.16 4.68 -6.18
C LEU A 71 -18.12 3.58 -5.71
N LEU A 72 -17.59 2.52 -5.09
CA LEU A 72 -18.43 1.45 -4.56
C LEU A 72 -19.28 1.94 -3.37
N PHE A 73 -18.71 2.75 -2.48
CA PHE A 73 -19.46 3.41 -1.41
C PHE A 73 -20.63 4.25 -1.96
N LEU A 74 -20.37 5.13 -2.94
CA LEU A 74 -21.41 5.98 -3.54
C LEU A 74 -22.53 5.17 -4.22
N ARG A 75 -22.17 4.07 -4.91
CA ARG A 75 -23.16 3.17 -5.54
C ARG A 75 -24.04 2.48 -4.51
N SER A 76 -23.47 2.08 -3.37
CA SER A 76 -24.17 1.36 -2.30
C SER A 76 -24.79 2.25 -1.23
N PHE A 77 -24.60 3.58 -1.31
CA PHE A 77 -25.05 4.55 -0.32
C PHE A 77 -26.57 4.52 -0.17
N ARG A 78 -27.07 3.95 0.93
CA ARG A 78 -28.48 3.97 1.33
C ARG A 78 -28.56 3.84 2.85
N PHE A 79 -29.55 4.47 3.46
CA PHE A 79 -29.88 4.23 4.86
C PHE A 79 -30.82 3.03 4.98
N THR A 80 -30.55 2.15 5.93
CA THR A 80 -31.48 1.09 6.34
C THR A 80 -32.52 1.63 7.31
N ASP A 81 -33.61 0.89 7.52
CA ASP A 81 -34.61 1.25 8.51
C ASP A 81 -34.03 1.33 9.94
N GLU A 82 -33.07 0.45 10.24
CA GLU A 82 -32.35 0.44 11.51
C GLU A 82 -31.48 1.70 11.68
N ASP A 83 -30.77 2.13 10.63
CA ASP A 83 -29.97 3.36 10.66
C ASP A 83 -30.86 4.57 10.97
N VAL A 84 -32.02 4.66 10.31
CA VAL A 84 -32.95 5.79 10.47
C VAL A 84 -33.61 5.78 11.85
N GLU A 85 -33.95 4.61 12.39
CA GLU A 85 -34.49 4.50 13.74
C GLU A 85 -33.45 4.90 14.80
N TYR A 86 -32.20 4.46 14.62
CA TYR A 86 -31.10 4.91 15.47
C TYR A 86 -30.94 6.43 15.41
N LEU A 87 -30.92 7.02 14.21
CA LEU A 87 -30.84 8.48 14.04
C LEU A 87 -31.99 9.22 14.73
N ARG A 88 -33.21 8.65 14.71
CA ARG A 88 -34.35 9.21 15.44
C ARG A 88 -34.14 9.22 16.96
N SER A 89 -33.44 8.22 17.49
CA SER A 89 -33.15 8.13 18.93
C SER A 89 -32.10 9.13 19.42
N VAL A 90 -31.15 9.54 18.54
CA VAL A 90 -30.03 10.42 18.92
C VAL A 90 -30.20 11.88 18.51
N LEU A 91 -31.04 12.16 17.51
CA LEU A 91 -31.38 13.53 17.15
C LEU A 91 -32.38 14.13 18.16
N PRO A 92 -32.44 15.47 18.30
CA PRO A 92 -33.36 16.12 19.22
C PRO A 92 -34.81 15.64 19.02
N PRO A 93 -35.60 15.38 20.08
CA PRO A 93 -36.98 14.90 19.97
C PRO A 93 -37.91 15.81 19.15
N ALA A 94 -37.56 17.10 19.05
CA ALA A 94 -38.27 18.10 18.25
C ALA A 94 -37.88 18.07 16.75
N THR A 95 -37.07 17.11 16.31
CA THR A 95 -36.72 16.92 14.90
C THR A 95 -37.97 16.52 14.12
N ASP A 96 -38.25 17.23 13.02
CA ASP A 96 -39.42 16.97 12.18
C ASP A 96 -39.43 15.51 11.67
N PRO A 97 -40.48 14.72 11.95
CA PRO A 97 -40.57 13.33 11.51
C PRO A 97 -40.38 13.14 10.00
N ALA A 98 -40.74 14.12 9.18
CA ALA A 98 -40.58 14.07 7.73
C ALA A 98 -39.10 14.06 7.28
N PHE A 99 -38.17 14.56 8.10
CA PHE A 99 -36.74 14.46 7.82
C PHE A 99 -36.26 13.01 7.75
N PHE A 100 -36.82 12.13 8.59
CA PHE A 100 -36.45 10.71 8.57
C PHE A 100 -36.98 9.97 7.33
N LEU A 101 -38.11 10.42 6.77
CA LEU A 101 -38.59 9.94 5.46
C LEU A 101 -37.64 10.39 4.35
N PHE A 102 -37.20 11.64 4.38
CA PHE A 102 -36.18 12.15 3.47
C PHE A 102 -34.87 11.34 3.53
N LEU A 103 -34.40 10.97 4.73
CA LEU A 103 -33.20 10.13 4.87
C LEU A 103 -33.38 8.73 4.25
N ARG A 104 -34.57 8.13 4.36
CA ARG A 104 -34.85 6.80 3.75
C ARG A 104 -34.77 6.83 2.23
N GLU A 105 -35.17 7.93 1.62
CA GLU A 105 -35.19 8.10 0.17
C GLU A 105 -33.84 8.59 -0.39
N LEU A 106 -32.90 8.94 0.50
CA LEU A 106 -31.65 9.59 0.10
C LEU A 106 -30.69 8.63 -0.59
N ASP A 107 -30.14 9.10 -1.72
CA ASP A 107 -29.11 8.41 -2.46
C ASP A 107 -28.12 9.35 -3.14
N CYS A 108 -27.14 8.75 -3.85
CA CYS A 108 -26.11 9.49 -4.59
C CYS A 108 -26.44 9.68 -6.08
N SER A 109 -27.68 9.48 -6.54
CA SER A 109 -28.01 9.58 -7.98
C SER A 109 -27.82 11.00 -8.55
N GLY A 110 -28.03 12.02 -7.71
CA GLY A 110 -27.78 13.43 -8.05
C GLY A 110 -26.34 13.90 -7.84
N VAL A 111 -25.41 12.99 -7.52
CA VAL A 111 -24.00 13.33 -7.25
C VAL A 111 -23.16 13.12 -8.50
N THR A 112 -22.35 14.13 -8.85
CA THR A 112 -21.32 14.06 -9.88
C THR A 112 -19.95 14.16 -9.24
N LEU A 113 -19.06 13.25 -9.63
CA LEU A 113 -17.70 13.12 -9.10
C LEU A 113 -16.68 13.34 -10.22
N HIS A 114 -15.78 14.30 -10.05
CA HIS A 114 -14.59 14.46 -10.88
C HIS A 114 -13.36 14.19 -10.03
N SER A 115 -12.39 13.40 -10.50
CA SER A 115 -11.22 13.06 -9.70
C SER A 115 -9.99 12.77 -10.55
N VAL A 116 -8.83 12.94 -9.93
CA VAL A 116 -7.56 12.35 -10.37
C VAL A 116 -7.73 10.84 -10.56
N PRO A 117 -7.20 10.21 -11.64
CA PRO A 117 -7.07 8.76 -11.71
C PRO A 117 -6.20 8.22 -10.57
N GLU A 118 -6.64 7.10 -10.01
CA GLU A 118 -5.90 6.36 -8.99
C GLU A 118 -4.49 5.99 -9.48
N GLY A 119 -3.50 6.07 -8.59
CA GLY A 119 -2.08 5.82 -8.88
C GLY A 119 -1.31 7.03 -9.40
N MET A 120 -1.95 8.16 -9.67
CA MET A 120 -1.27 9.37 -10.13
C MET A 120 -0.53 10.08 -9.00
N VAL A 121 0.63 10.64 -9.35
CA VAL A 121 1.34 11.61 -8.51
C VAL A 121 0.45 12.84 -8.29
N VAL A 122 0.33 13.33 -7.07
CA VAL A 122 -0.46 14.51 -6.69
C VAL A 122 0.29 15.35 -5.68
N PHE A 123 -0.14 16.61 -5.53
CA PHE A 123 0.54 17.61 -4.73
C PHE A 123 -0.40 18.26 -3.74
N ALA A 124 0.19 18.77 -2.66
CA ALA A 124 -0.49 19.59 -1.69
C ALA A 124 -1.23 20.77 -2.33
N ARG A 125 -2.37 21.12 -1.74
CA ARG A 125 -3.23 22.28 -2.06
C ARG A 125 -3.88 22.23 -3.45
N VAL A 126 -3.81 21.07 -4.10
CA VAL A 126 -4.46 20.79 -5.38
C VAL A 126 -5.69 19.91 -5.17
N PRO A 127 -6.87 20.26 -5.72
CA PRO A 127 -8.05 19.40 -5.69
C PRO A 127 -7.74 18.01 -6.27
N LEU A 128 -7.95 16.98 -5.46
CA LEU A 128 -7.85 15.58 -5.86
C LEU A 128 -9.18 15.06 -6.42
N MET A 129 -10.26 15.61 -5.88
CA MET A 129 -11.63 15.20 -6.16
C MET A 129 -12.55 16.41 -5.99
N GLU A 130 -13.42 16.64 -6.96
CA GLU A 130 -14.55 17.56 -6.92
C GLU A 130 -15.85 16.74 -6.82
N VAL A 131 -16.66 17.04 -5.81
CA VAL A 131 -17.94 16.40 -5.56
C VAL A 131 -19.03 17.47 -5.70
N SER A 132 -19.97 17.26 -6.61
CA SER A 132 -21.07 18.21 -6.84
C SER A 132 -22.43 17.52 -6.85
N GLY A 133 -23.46 18.21 -6.36
CA GLY A 133 -24.81 17.65 -6.20
C GLY A 133 -25.65 18.42 -5.18
N PRO A 134 -26.77 17.83 -4.71
CA PRO A 134 -27.61 18.42 -3.67
C PRO A 134 -26.83 18.65 -2.37
N LEU A 135 -26.90 19.86 -1.83
CA LEU A 135 -26.11 20.33 -0.68
C LEU A 135 -26.12 19.36 0.51
N ALA A 136 -27.28 18.85 0.91
CA ALA A 136 -27.35 17.93 2.05
C ALA A 136 -26.66 16.58 1.76
N VAL A 137 -26.81 16.07 0.53
CA VAL A 137 -26.21 14.80 0.11
C VAL A 137 -24.69 14.92 0.09
N VAL A 138 -24.14 15.89 -0.66
CA VAL A 138 -22.68 16.03 -0.79
C VAL A 138 -21.98 16.46 0.51
N GLN A 139 -22.71 17.02 1.46
CA GLN A 139 -22.24 17.29 2.83
C GLN A 139 -22.10 15.98 3.63
N LEU A 140 -23.09 15.09 3.58
CA LEU A 140 -23.07 13.80 4.30
C LEU A 140 -21.91 12.89 3.87
N LEU A 141 -21.42 13.07 2.63
CA LEU A 141 -20.31 12.28 2.07
C LEU A 141 -18.93 12.67 2.62
N GLU A 142 -18.78 13.84 3.25
CA GLU A 142 -17.49 14.40 3.67
C GLU A 142 -16.64 13.40 4.47
N THR A 143 -17.19 12.88 5.57
CA THR A 143 -16.41 12.06 6.52
C THR A 143 -15.97 10.74 5.88
N SER A 144 -16.85 10.04 5.16
CA SER A 144 -16.52 8.74 4.55
C SER A 144 -15.55 8.88 3.39
N LEU A 145 -15.70 9.90 2.53
CA LEU A 145 -14.74 10.17 1.45
C LEU A 145 -13.37 10.55 1.99
N LEU A 146 -13.31 11.36 3.05
CA LEU A 146 -12.06 11.68 3.73
C LEU A 146 -11.41 10.43 4.32
N CYS A 147 -12.17 9.55 4.96
CA CYS A 147 -11.65 8.30 5.53
C CYS A 147 -11.01 7.42 4.45
N LEU A 148 -11.74 7.18 3.35
CA LEU A 148 -11.30 6.36 2.22
C LEU A 148 -10.05 6.91 1.53
N VAL A 149 -10.02 8.20 1.23
CA VAL A 149 -8.91 8.82 0.48
C VAL A 149 -7.67 9.03 1.33
N ASN A 150 -7.82 9.47 2.59
CA ASN A 150 -6.67 9.79 3.45
C ASN A 150 -5.74 8.59 3.60
N TYR A 151 -6.28 7.46 4.06
CA TYR A 151 -5.46 6.31 4.42
C TYR A 151 -4.91 5.61 3.18
N ALA A 152 -5.74 5.42 2.15
CA ALA A 152 -5.32 4.81 0.89
C ALA A 152 -4.17 5.58 0.24
N SER A 153 -4.30 6.91 0.08
CA SER A 153 -3.27 7.76 -0.52
C SER A 153 -2.00 7.81 0.33
N LEU A 154 -2.12 7.86 1.66
CA LEU A 154 -0.98 7.87 2.58
C LEU A 154 -0.16 6.58 2.48
N VAL A 155 -0.82 5.42 2.57
CA VAL A 155 -0.15 4.12 2.53
C VAL A 155 0.44 3.85 1.16
N CYS A 156 -0.26 4.21 0.07
CA CYS A 156 0.28 4.11 -1.28
C CYS A 156 1.57 4.95 -1.43
N SER A 157 1.55 6.18 -0.94
CA SER A 157 2.72 7.06 -0.94
C SER A 157 3.88 6.49 -0.10
N ASN A 158 3.58 5.92 1.06
CA ASN A 158 4.60 5.29 1.91
C ASN A 158 5.22 4.06 1.22
N ALA A 159 4.40 3.20 0.60
CA ALA A 159 4.87 2.05 -0.15
C ALA A 159 5.79 2.45 -1.31
N ALA A 160 5.46 3.53 -2.04
CA ALA A 160 6.32 4.07 -3.09
C ALA A 160 7.67 4.52 -2.56
N ARG A 161 7.74 5.11 -1.36
CA ARG A 161 9.02 5.48 -0.71
C ARG A 161 9.85 4.26 -0.35
N PHE A 162 9.25 3.23 0.23
CA PHE A 162 9.93 1.96 0.50
C PHE A 162 10.48 1.34 -0.77
N ARG A 163 9.69 1.41 -1.84
CA ARG A 163 10.09 0.88 -3.13
C ARG A 163 11.22 1.69 -3.78
N LEU A 164 11.17 3.01 -3.72
CA LEU A 164 12.30 3.87 -4.12
C LEU A 164 13.57 3.51 -3.34
N ALA A 165 13.44 3.32 -2.02
CA ALA A 165 14.53 2.88 -1.19
C ALA A 165 14.98 1.44 -1.48
N ALA A 166 14.13 0.56 -2.03
CA ALA A 166 14.49 -0.82 -2.36
C ALA A 166 15.20 -0.98 -3.69
N GLY A 167 14.90 -0.08 -4.64
CA GLY A 167 15.18 -0.25 -6.06
C GLY A 167 14.21 -1.22 -6.75
N SER A 168 14.43 -1.46 -8.04
CA SER A 168 13.55 -2.26 -8.89
C SER A 168 13.77 -3.77 -8.81
N ARG A 169 14.93 -4.22 -8.30
CA ARG A 169 15.33 -5.64 -8.32
C ARG A 169 14.80 -6.45 -7.14
N ARG A 170 14.86 -5.90 -5.92
CA ARG A 170 14.46 -6.63 -4.70
C ARG A 170 12.96 -6.80 -4.64
N LYS A 171 12.51 -7.97 -4.17
CA LYS A 171 11.09 -8.21 -3.95
C LYS A 171 10.64 -7.65 -2.61
N LEU A 172 9.46 -7.05 -2.60
CA LEU A 172 8.85 -6.45 -1.41
C LEU A 172 7.57 -7.18 -1.04
N LEU A 173 7.49 -7.58 0.23
CA LEU A 173 6.36 -8.29 0.80
C LEU A 173 5.71 -7.46 1.91
N GLU A 174 4.42 -7.17 1.79
CA GLU A 174 3.66 -6.52 2.86
C GLU A 174 3.24 -7.55 3.91
N MET A 175 3.69 -7.39 5.16
CA MET A 175 3.42 -8.30 6.28
C MET A 175 2.87 -7.57 7.52
N GLY A 176 2.22 -6.43 7.31
CA GLY A 176 1.77 -5.51 8.35
C GLY A 176 0.37 -5.77 8.87
N LEU A 177 -0.43 -6.65 8.25
CA LEU A 177 -1.83 -6.94 8.61
C LEU A 177 -2.08 -6.95 10.14
N ARG A 178 -1.25 -7.67 10.90
CA ARG A 178 -1.37 -7.82 12.38
C ARG A 178 -1.19 -6.53 13.19
N ARG A 179 -0.74 -5.45 12.57
CA ARG A 179 -0.52 -4.12 13.18
C ARG A 179 -1.31 -3.01 12.47
N ALA A 180 -2.04 -3.34 11.41
CA ALA A 180 -2.86 -2.38 10.69
C ALA A 180 -3.97 -1.84 11.61
N GLN A 181 -4.42 -0.62 11.34
CA GLN A 181 -5.31 0.11 12.24
C GLN A 181 -6.78 -0.14 11.89
N GLY A 182 -7.51 -0.77 12.82
CA GLY A 182 -8.94 -1.05 12.67
C GLY A 182 -9.25 -2.27 11.78
N PRO A 183 -10.54 -2.64 11.68
CA PRO A 183 -10.96 -3.84 10.93
C PRO A 183 -10.69 -3.73 9.43
N ASP A 184 -10.75 -2.51 8.87
CA ASP A 184 -10.52 -2.27 7.44
C ASP A 184 -9.05 -1.99 7.08
N GLY A 185 -8.28 -1.45 8.03
CA GLY A 185 -6.94 -0.91 7.75
C GLY A 185 -6.00 -1.96 7.14
N GLY A 186 -6.15 -3.23 7.52
CA GLY A 186 -5.36 -4.32 6.94
C GLY A 186 -5.63 -4.54 5.46
N LEU A 187 -6.90 -4.61 5.07
CA LEU A 187 -7.31 -4.87 3.69
C LEU A 187 -6.97 -3.69 2.78
N THR A 188 -7.25 -2.48 3.25
CA THR A 188 -6.92 -1.22 2.55
C THR A 188 -5.41 -1.06 2.41
N ALA A 189 -4.62 -1.35 3.46
CA ALA A 189 -3.17 -1.29 3.36
C ALA A 189 -2.61 -2.27 2.34
N SER A 190 -2.98 -3.55 2.39
CA SER A 190 -2.47 -4.56 1.46
C SER A 190 -2.77 -4.20 -0.01
N ARG A 191 -3.94 -3.64 -0.28
CA ARG A 191 -4.29 -3.16 -1.63
C ARG A 191 -3.39 -2.00 -2.07
N TYR A 192 -3.33 -0.94 -1.29
CA TYR A 192 -2.68 0.29 -1.75
C TYR A 192 -1.15 0.26 -1.60
N THR A 193 -0.60 -0.64 -0.79
CA THR A 193 0.84 -0.96 -0.82
C THR A 193 1.25 -1.67 -2.10
N TYR A 194 0.42 -2.60 -2.60
CA TYR A 194 0.64 -3.23 -3.91
C TYR A 194 0.63 -2.21 -5.04
N VAL A 195 -0.36 -1.30 -5.05
CA VAL A 195 -0.39 -0.16 -5.99
C VAL A 195 0.84 0.73 -5.84
N GLY A 196 1.31 0.96 -4.60
CA GLY A 196 2.51 1.75 -4.34
C GLY A 196 3.83 1.06 -4.71
N GLY A 197 3.79 -0.20 -5.17
CA GLY A 197 4.96 -0.90 -5.73
C GLY A 197 5.46 -2.09 -4.92
N PHE A 198 4.72 -2.57 -3.92
CA PHE A 198 5.00 -3.89 -3.31
C PHE A 198 4.60 -5.03 -4.24
N ASP A 199 5.30 -6.17 -4.16
CA ASP A 199 5.08 -7.29 -5.09
C ASP A 199 4.01 -8.27 -4.58
N MET A 200 3.88 -8.40 -3.25
CA MET A 200 3.13 -9.46 -2.59
C MET A 200 2.58 -8.98 -1.25
N THR A 201 1.59 -9.69 -0.69
CA THR A 201 1.04 -9.46 0.65
C THR A 201 0.87 -10.77 1.43
N SER A 202 0.95 -10.72 2.76
CA SER A 202 0.52 -11.82 3.63
C SER A 202 -1.00 -11.89 3.84
N ASN A 203 -1.74 -10.88 3.39
CA ASN A 203 -3.18 -10.76 3.62
C ASN A 203 -3.98 -11.60 2.60
N VAL A 204 -4.48 -12.75 3.08
CA VAL A 204 -5.27 -13.68 2.26
C VAL A 204 -6.55 -13.03 1.72
N GLN A 205 -7.21 -12.17 2.51
CA GLN A 205 -8.43 -11.49 2.06
C GLN A 205 -8.14 -10.53 0.90
N ALA A 206 -7.00 -9.84 0.93
CA ALA A 206 -6.56 -8.97 -0.16
C ALA A 206 -6.26 -9.78 -1.43
N GLY A 207 -5.64 -10.95 -1.29
CA GLY A 207 -5.46 -11.88 -2.40
C GLY A 207 -6.78 -12.36 -3.01
N PHE A 208 -7.75 -12.72 -2.16
CA PHE A 208 -9.08 -13.18 -2.59
C PHE A 208 -9.88 -12.09 -3.33
N LEU A 209 -9.92 -10.87 -2.79
CA LEU A 209 -10.75 -9.79 -3.35
C LEU A 209 -10.09 -9.10 -4.55
N PHE A 210 -8.77 -8.92 -4.53
CA PHE A 210 -8.05 -8.07 -5.48
C PHE A 210 -7.09 -8.84 -6.39
N GLY A 211 -6.92 -10.15 -6.19
CA GLY A 211 -5.97 -10.96 -6.98
C GLY A 211 -4.50 -10.61 -6.72
N ILE A 212 -4.20 -9.99 -5.57
CA ILE A 212 -2.82 -9.65 -5.20
C ILE A 212 -2.08 -10.95 -4.86
N PRO A 213 -0.84 -11.16 -5.37
CA PRO A 213 -0.04 -12.32 -5.01
C PRO A 213 0.12 -12.45 -3.50
N VAL A 214 -0.30 -13.60 -2.96
CA VAL A 214 -0.19 -13.89 -1.52
C VAL A 214 1.08 -14.68 -1.27
N ALA A 215 1.86 -14.24 -0.28
CA ALA A 215 3.02 -14.98 0.19
C ALA A 215 3.12 -14.92 1.72
N GLY A 216 3.59 -16.01 2.30
CA GLY A 216 3.79 -16.15 3.73
C GLY A 216 4.79 -17.26 3.99
N THR A 217 5.39 -17.23 5.18
CA THR A 217 6.34 -18.23 5.64
C THR A 217 5.80 -18.86 6.92
N MET A 218 6.50 -19.86 7.46
CA MET A 218 6.20 -20.33 8.81
C MET A 218 6.48 -19.24 9.87
N ALA A 219 5.83 -19.36 11.03
CA ALA A 219 6.00 -18.45 12.16
C ALA A 219 6.79 -19.12 13.30
N HIS A 220 7.44 -18.31 14.16
CA HIS A 220 8.15 -18.81 15.34
C HIS A 220 7.28 -19.68 16.24
N SER A 221 5.99 -19.37 16.39
CA SER A 221 5.07 -20.16 17.21
C SER A 221 4.92 -21.60 16.73
N TYR A 222 5.05 -21.85 15.43
CA TYR A 222 5.05 -23.21 14.87
C TYR A 222 6.38 -23.91 15.17
N VAL A 223 7.51 -23.20 15.15
CA VAL A 223 8.80 -23.79 15.53
C VAL A 223 8.82 -24.17 17.01
N THR A 224 8.36 -23.27 17.87
CA THR A 224 8.38 -23.46 19.33
C THR A 224 7.28 -24.39 19.85
N SER A 225 6.38 -24.89 18.98
CA SER A 225 5.38 -25.88 19.39
C SER A 225 5.91 -27.31 19.40
N PHE A 226 7.14 -27.53 18.91
CA PHE A 226 7.75 -28.84 18.85
C PHE A 226 8.86 -29.00 19.90
N SER A 227 8.87 -30.15 20.57
CA SER A 227 9.89 -30.49 21.56
C SER A 227 10.85 -31.56 21.07
N SER A 228 10.37 -32.53 20.28
CA SER A 228 11.16 -33.66 19.80
C SER A 228 10.68 -34.17 18.43
N LEU A 229 11.48 -35.04 17.81
CA LEU A 229 11.14 -35.68 16.53
C LEU A 229 9.98 -36.68 16.63
N GLU A 230 9.61 -37.13 17.82
CA GLU A 230 8.47 -38.04 18.04
C GLU A 230 7.13 -37.38 17.67
N GLU A 231 7.08 -36.05 17.70
CA GLU A 231 5.92 -35.23 17.37
C GLU A 231 5.75 -35.02 15.85
N VAL A 232 6.72 -35.45 15.03
CA VAL A 232 6.61 -35.38 13.56
C VAL A 232 5.64 -36.45 13.07
N TRP A 233 4.58 -36.03 12.38
CA TRP A 233 3.59 -36.92 11.78
C TRP A 233 3.20 -36.46 10.37
N PRO A 234 3.06 -37.40 9.40
CA PRO A 234 3.40 -38.82 9.49
C PRO A 234 4.92 -39.05 9.64
N GLN A 235 5.31 -40.11 10.36
CA GLN A 235 6.72 -40.51 10.48
C GLN A 235 7.27 -41.13 9.17
N VAL A 236 6.38 -41.49 8.24
CA VAL A 236 6.72 -42.10 6.94
C VAL A 236 5.96 -41.39 5.83
N SER A 237 6.67 -41.08 4.73
CA SER A 237 6.20 -40.57 3.43
C SER A 237 6.01 -39.06 3.27
N LEU A 238 7.01 -38.44 2.62
CA LEU A 238 6.76 -37.70 1.37
C LEU A 238 6.84 -38.73 0.23
N LEU A 239 5.87 -38.74 -0.69
CA LEU A 239 6.02 -39.47 -1.95
C LEU A 239 7.17 -38.81 -2.72
N ALA A 240 8.08 -39.57 -3.31
CA ALA A 240 9.06 -38.97 -4.20
C ALA A 240 8.31 -38.25 -5.34
N ALA A 241 8.76 -37.05 -5.73
CA ALA A 241 8.02 -36.24 -6.71
C ALA A 241 7.86 -36.95 -8.08
N ASN A 242 8.72 -37.95 -8.35
CA ASN A 242 8.72 -38.83 -9.51
C ASN A 242 7.66 -39.97 -9.47
N GLY A 243 6.91 -40.11 -8.37
CA GLY A 243 5.82 -41.09 -8.24
C GLY A 243 6.25 -42.46 -7.72
N ASP A 244 7.51 -42.65 -7.32
CA ASP A 244 7.93 -43.90 -6.66
C ASP A 244 7.26 -44.06 -5.28
N HIS A 245 6.75 -45.26 -5.03
CA HIS A 245 5.94 -45.61 -3.85
C HIS A 245 6.78 -46.13 -2.68
N ASP A 246 8.08 -45.82 -2.64
CA ASP A 246 8.93 -46.26 -1.55
C ASP A 246 8.64 -45.46 -0.27
N ASN A 247 8.39 -46.20 0.81
CA ASN A 247 8.22 -45.63 2.15
C ASN A 247 9.58 -45.11 2.65
N ILE A 248 9.85 -43.83 2.41
CA ILE A 248 11.09 -43.19 2.86
C ILE A 248 10.92 -42.69 4.30
N ASP A 249 11.80 -43.17 5.18
CA ASP A 249 11.97 -42.64 6.54
C ASP A 249 12.71 -41.30 6.47
N LEU A 250 11.91 -40.23 6.34
CA LEU A 250 12.42 -38.87 6.20
C LEU A 250 13.21 -38.42 7.42
N ILE A 251 12.90 -38.92 8.62
CA ILE A 251 13.60 -38.56 9.86
C ILE A 251 15.03 -39.12 9.81
N SER A 252 15.17 -40.40 9.51
CA SER A 252 16.48 -41.05 9.38
C SER A 252 17.32 -40.44 8.27
N LEU A 253 16.70 -40.17 7.10
CA LEU A 253 17.34 -39.48 5.99
C LEU A 253 17.89 -38.11 6.40
N THR A 254 17.05 -37.31 7.06
CA THR A 254 17.41 -35.95 7.50
C THR A 254 18.49 -35.96 8.56
N LYS A 255 18.46 -36.91 9.51
CA LYS A 255 19.55 -37.09 10.49
C LYS A 255 20.89 -37.41 9.81
N GLY A 256 20.88 -38.24 8.77
CA GLY A 256 22.06 -38.54 7.95
C GLY A 256 22.60 -37.29 7.25
N TRP A 257 21.74 -36.46 6.68
CA TRP A 257 22.14 -35.17 6.10
C TRP A 257 22.63 -34.17 7.15
N LEU A 258 21.99 -34.11 8.32
CA LEU A 258 22.40 -33.23 9.40
C LEU A 258 23.83 -33.53 9.86
N GLY A 259 24.20 -34.82 10.00
CA GLY A 259 25.57 -35.23 10.32
C GLY A 259 26.58 -34.70 9.30
N ARG A 260 26.30 -34.87 8.00
CA ARG A 260 27.15 -34.38 6.91
C ARG A 260 27.27 -32.85 6.88
N VAL A 261 26.18 -32.13 7.16
CA VAL A 261 26.20 -30.66 7.26
C VAL A 261 27.01 -30.19 8.47
N CYS A 262 26.89 -30.88 9.61
CA CYS A 262 27.67 -30.57 10.82
C CYS A 262 29.18 -30.78 10.58
N GLU A 263 29.55 -31.88 9.91
CA GLU A 263 30.94 -32.16 9.51
C GLU A 263 31.48 -31.09 8.56
N LEU A 264 30.71 -30.70 7.55
CA LEU A 264 31.09 -29.65 6.59
C LEU A 264 31.37 -28.31 7.28
N LEU A 265 30.55 -27.95 8.27
CA LEU A 265 30.62 -26.65 8.95
C LEU A 265 31.44 -26.67 10.24
N GLY A 266 31.97 -27.83 10.64
CA GLY A 266 32.75 -28.00 11.86
C GLY A 266 31.96 -27.69 13.14
N VAL A 267 30.65 -27.95 13.15
CA VAL A 267 29.77 -27.67 14.30
C VAL A 267 29.42 -28.94 15.05
N GLU A 268 29.56 -28.92 16.37
CA GLU A 268 29.14 -30.02 17.24
C GLU A 268 27.61 -30.13 17.30
N SER A 269 27.09 -31.35 17.12
CA SER A 269 25.65 -31.64 17.06
C SER A 269 24.89 -31.33 18.35
N GLY A 270 25.56 -31.26 19.50
CA GLY A 270 24.95 -31.02 20.81
C GLY A 270 24.32 -29.63 21.01
N LYS A 271 24.49 -28.70 20.06
CA LYS A 271 23.90 -27.34 20.11
C LYS A 271 22.64 -27.18 19.26
N ILE A 272 22.26 -28.21 18.52
CA ILE A 272 21.13 -28.18 17.58
C ILE A 272 19.85 -28.48 18.35
N HIS A 273 18.83 -27.65 18.16
CA HIS A 273 17.56 -27.84 18.83
C HIS A 273 16.70 -28.87 18.08
N GLU A 274 16.48 -30.05 18.67
CA GLU A 274 15.73 -31.14 18.04
C GLU A 274 14.30 -30.76 17.70
N GLY A 275 13.62 -30.00 18.58
CA GLY A 275 12.28 -29.46 18.29
C GLY A 275 12.24 -28.53 17.07
N GLU A 276 13.32 -27.79 16.78
CA GLU A 276 13.36 -26.93 15.59
C GLU A 276 13.47 -27.77 14.31
N LEU A 277 14.29 -28.85 14.35
CA LEU A 277 14.36 -29.82 13.26
C LEU A 277 13.02 -30.52 13.03
N ALA A 278 12.33 -30.90 14.12
CA ALA A 278 11.01 -31.52 14.07
C ALA A 278 9.98 -30.61 13.41
N ALA A 279 9.94 -29.33 13.78
CA ALA A 279 9.08 -28.34 13.15
C ALA A 279 9.38 -28.18 11.65
N PHE A 280 10.66 -28.14 11.27
CA PHE A 280 11.05 -28.01 9.86
C PHE A 280 10.63 -29.23 9.04
N LEU A 281 10.85 -30.43 9.57
CA LEU A 281 10.40 -31.67 8.94
C LEU A 281 8.88 -31.72 8.80
N SER A 282 8.15 -31.42 9.88
CA SER A 282 6.68 -31.40 9.85
C SER A 282 6.16 -30.42 8.79
N TYR A 283 6.76 -29.23 8.68
CA TYR A 283 6.37 -28.26 7.66
C TYR A 283 6.74 -28.70 6.25
N ALA A 284 7.92 -29.31 6.06
CA ALA A 284 8.39 -29.83 4.77
C ALA A 284 7.51 -30.99 4.26
N ILE A 285 7.01 -31.85 5.16
CA ILE A 285 6.07 -32.92 4.79
C ILE A 285 4.76 -32.34 4.26
N ALA A 286 4.25 -31.29 4.91
CA ALA A 286 3.00 -30.65 4.49
C ALA A 286 3.16 -29.79 3.22
N TYR A 287 4.32 -29.15 3.04
CA TYR A 287 4.56 -28.15 2.00
C TYR A 287 5.95 -28.31 1.33
N PRO A 288 6.23 -29.45 0.68
CA PRO A 288 7.59 -29.76 0.21
C PRO A 288 8.10 -28.81 -0.90
N HIS A 289 7.19 -28.26 -1.71
CA HIS A 289 7.52 -27.25 -2.74
C HIS A 289 7.56 -25.81 -2.22
N ASN A 290 7.02 -25.56 -1.03
CA ASN A 290 6.89 -24.21 -0.45
C ASN A 290 7.65 -24.10 0.89
N PHE A 291 8.66 -24.93 1.09
CA PHE A 291 9.44 -24.94 2.33
C PHE A 291 10.32 -23.70 2.43
N LEU A 292 9.93 -22.78 3.32
CA LEU A 292 10.66 -21.54 3.63
C LEU A 292 10.59 -21.28 5.15
N PRO A 293 11.47 -21.90 5.95
CA PRO A 293 11.41 -21.76 7.39
C PRO A 293 12.01 -20.47 7.93
N VAL A 294 11.61 -20.11 9.15
CA VAL A 294 12.27 -19.08 9.94
C VAL A 294 13.38 -19.73 10.77
N ILE A 295 14.62 -19.25 10.60
CA ILE A 295 15.82 -19.96 11.10
C ILE A 295 16.47 -19.32 12.34
N ASP A 296 15.85 -18.28 12.90
CA ASP A 296 16.38 -17.53 14.04
C ASP A 296 15.53 -17.66 15.30
N SER A 297 14.79 -18.78 15.46
CA SER A 297 14.01 -19.04 16.67
C SER A 297 14.90 -19.30 17.90
N TYR A 298 16.03 -19.98 17.71
CA TYR A 298 17.01 -20.24 18.77
C TYR A 298 18.40 -19.67 18.43
N SER A 299 19.00 -20.16 17.33
CA SER A 299 20.29 -19.71 16.84
C SER A 299 20.40 -19.99 15.35
N VAL A 300 20.70 -18.95 14.56
CA VAL A 300 20.87 -19.07 13.11
C VAL A 300 21.99 -20.06 12.78
N THR A 301 23.20 -19.83 13.29
CA THR A 301 24.39 -20.59 12.89
C THR A 301 24.55 -21.92 13.61
N CYS A 302 24.02 -22.05 14.82
CA CYS A 302 24.21 -23.25 15.65
C CYS A 302 23.03 -24.23 15.58
N SER A 303 21.91 -23.85 14.96
CA SER A 303 20.71 -24.69 14.90
C SER A 303 19.93 -24.49 13.59
N GLY A 304 19.31 -23.32 13.39
CA GLY A 304 18.32 -23.13 12.33
C GLY A 304 18.87 -23.30 10.91
N LEU A 305 20.06 -22.79 10.61
CA LEU A 305 20.70 -22.96 9.31
C LEU A 305 21.13 -24.41 9.07
N LEU A 306 21.61 -25.11 10.10
CA LEU A 306 22.01 -26.53 10.02
C LEU A 306 20.78 -27.41 9.76
N ASN A 307 19.72 -27.19 10.54
CA ASN A 307 18.43 -27.88 10.39
C ASN A 307 17.82 -27.61 9.01
N PHE A 308 17.84 -26.36 8.54
CA PHE A 308 17.39 -26.02 7.20
C PHE A 308 18.17 -26.78 6.13
N CYS A 309 19.51 -26.76 6.18
CA CYS A 309 20.32 -27.43 5.16
C CYS A 309 20.06 -28.94 5.14
N ALA A 310 19.93 -29.58 6.31
CA ALA A 310 19.61 -31.00 6.40
C ALA A 310 18.25 -31.34 5.75
N VAL A 311 17.22 -30.56 6.05
CA VAL A 311 15.88 -30.75 5.47
C VAL A 311 15.88 -30.42 3.97
N ALA A 312 16.55 -29.35 3.55
CA ALA A 312 16.65 -28.96 2.15
C ALA A 312 17.36 -30.02 1.30
N LEU A 313 18.46 -30.60 1.80
CA LEU A 313 19.16 -31.71 1.15
C LEU A 313 18.28 -32.96 1.04
N SER A 314 17.52 -33.26 2.09
CA SER A 314 16.55 -34.36 2.07
C SER A 314 15.46 -34.11 1.03
N LEU A 315 14.95 -32.88 0.90
CA LEU A 315 13.99 -32.52 -0.14
C LEU A 315 14.58 -32.66 -1.54
N PHE A 316 15.81 -32.20 -1.77
CA PHE A 316 16.47 -32.36 -3.07
C PHE A 316 16.72 -33.83 -3.45
N GLU A 317 17.08 -34.68 -2.49
CA GLU A 317 17.21 -36.14 -2.72
C GLU A 317 15.88 -36.79 -3.13
N LEU A 318 14.75 -36.17 -2.76
CA LEU A 318 13.39 -36.61 -3.07
C LEU A 318 12.77 -35.90 -4.29
N ASP A 319 13.60 -35.22 -5.09
CA ASP A 319 13.18 -34.43 -6.26
C ASP A 319 12.24 -33.24 -5.93
N TYR A 320 12.25 -32.77 -4.68
CA TYR A 320 11.60 -31.53 -4.26
C TYR A 320 12.57 -30.34 -4.29
N SER A 321 12.01 -29.13 -4.34
CA SER A 321 12.78 -27.89 -4.31
C SER A 321 12.24 -26.97 -3.21
N PRO A 322 13.00 -26.77 -2.11
CA PRO A 322 12.64 -25.78 -1.12
C PRO A 322 12.82 -24.36 -1.67
N LEU A 323 12.17 -23.38 -1.03
CA LEU A 323 12.22 -21.99 -1.49
C LEU A 323 13.40 -21.22 -0.91
N GLY A 324 13.74 -21.43 0.37
CA GLY A 324 14.79 -20.66 1.04
C GLY A 324 14.59 -20.49 2.54
N VAL A 325 15.06 -19.39 3.12
CA VAL A 325 14.99 -19.13 4.58
C VAL A 325 14.51 -17.72 4.89
N ARG A 326 13.98 -17.53 6.10
CA ARG A 326 13.62 -16.22 6.67
C ARG A 326 14.45 -15.89 7.92
N LEU A 327 14.92 -14.65 7.99
CA LEU A 327 15.58 -14.03 9.14
C LEU A 327 14.70 -12.91 9.71
N ASP A 328 14.32 -12.99 10.98
CA ASP A 328 13.38 -12.05 11.64
C ASP A 328 14.05 -11.14 12.71
N SER A 329 15.33 -11.37 13.01
CA SER A 329 16.08 -10.70 14.08
C SER A 329 17.59 -10.65 13.78
N GLY A 330 18.34 -9.85 14.55
CA GLY A 330 19.79 -9.71 14.41
C GLY A 330 20.24 -8.73 13.32
N ASP A 331 21.52 -8.80 12.95
CA ASP A 331 22.09 -8.04 11.81
C ASP A 331 21.80 -8.78 10.50
N LEU A 332 20.66 -8.46 9.91
CA LEU A 332 20.17 -9.10 8.69
C LEU A 332 21.18 -9.06 7.54
N CYS A 333 21.96 -7.97 7.39
CA CYS A 333 22.96 -7.87 6.34
C CYS A 333 24.03 -8.95 6.52
N ARG A 334 24.64 -8.96 7.71
CA ARG A 334 25.69 -9.92 8.03
C ARG A 334 25.19 -11.36 7.97
N GLN A 335 24.05 -11.64 8.60
CA GLN A 335 23.47 -12.98 8.62
C GLN A 335 23.10 -13.46 7.22
N SER A 336 22.59 -12.60 6.33
CA SER A 336 22.30 -13.00 4.95
C SER A 336 23.54 -13.43 4.17
N VAL A 337 24.68 -12.76 4.38
CA VAL A 337 25.97 -13.14 3.76
C VAL A 337 26.45 -14.47 4.31
N GLU A 338 26.37 -14.68 5.63
CA GLU A 338 26.73 -15.95 6.27
C GLU A 338 25.85 -17.10 5.76
N VAL A 339 24.54 -16.90 5.65
CA VAL A 339 23.60 -17.87 5.07
C VAL A 339 23.96 -18.20 3.63
N ARG A 340 24.16 -17.20 2.77
CA ARG A 340 24.52 -17.43 1.36
C ARG A 340 25.87 -18.13 1.22
N HIS A 341 26.82 -17.85 2.10
CA HIS A 341 28.10 -18.56 2.12
C HIS A 341 27.91 -20.05 2.39
N VAL A 342 27.12 -20.42 3.41
CA VAL A 342 26.78 -21.82 3.68
C VAL A 342 26.04 -22.43 2.50
N PHE A 343 25.16 -21.68 1.84
CA PHE A 343 24.45 -22.17 0.65
C PHE A 343 25.40 -22.53 -0.49
N ARG A 344 26.44 -21.71 -0.72
CA ARG A 344 27.48 -22.00 -1.71
C ARG A 344 28.29 -23.24 -1.33
N LEU A 345 28.68 -23.37 -0.05
CA LEU A 345 29.40 -24.55 0.44
C LEU A 345 28.60 -25.84 0.27
N CYS A 346 27.32 -25.87 0.66
CA CYS A 346 26.46 -27.03 0.46
C CYS A 346 26.28 -27.35 -1.03
N SER A 347 26.14 -26.33 -1.87
CA SER A 347 26.04 -26.51 -3.32
C SER A 347 27.27 -27.20 -3.90
N GLU A 348 28.47 -26.74 -3.54
CA GLU A 348 29.75 -27.27 -4.01
C GLU A 348 30.01 -28.67 -3.45
N GLN A 349 29.88 -28.84 -2.13
CA GLN A 349 30.19 -30.10 -1.44
C GLN A 349 29.26 -31.25 -1.85
N PHE A 350 27.96 -30.97 -2.00
CA PHE A 350 26.97 -31.99 -2.31
C PHE A 350 26.56 -32.01 -3.78
N SER A 351 27.19 -31.19 -4.63
CA SER A 351 26.91 -31.11 -6.07
C SER A 351 25.44 -30.80 -6.39
N ILE A 352 24.84 -29.84 -5.66
CA ILE A 352 23.45 -29.38 -5.86
C ILE A 352 23.45 -27.89 -6.22
N PRO A 353 23.48 -27.52 -7.51
CA PRO A 353 23.56 -26.12 -7.94
C PRO A 353 22.38 -25.25 -7.46
N ALA A 354 21.18 -25.85 -7.35
CA ALA A 354 19.95 -25.16 -6.94
C ALA A 354 20.06 -24.51 -5.54
N PHE A 355 20.95 -25.01 -4.69
CA PHE A 355 21.16 -24.48 -3.34
C PHE A 355 21.64 -23.02 -3.37
N GLN A 356 22.40 -22.61 -4.40
CA GLN A 356 22.88 -21.23 -4.53
C GLN A 356 21.76 -20.22 -4.83
N SER A 357 20.64 -20.68 -5.39
CA SER A 357 19.50 -19.84 -5.79
C SER A 357 18.38 -19.77 -4.74
N LEU A 358 18.54 -20.44 -3.59
CA LEU A 358 17.55 -20.40 -2.51
C LEU A 358 17.36 -18.98 -1.98
N LEU A 359 16.10 -18.59 -1.75
CA LEU A 359 15.75 -17.23 -1.36
C LEU A 359 16.17 -16.93 0.08
N ILE A 360 16.60 -15.70 0.33
CA ILE A 360 16.80 -15.15 1.68
C ILE A 360 15.79 -14.03 1.90
N VAL A 361 14.89 -14.24 2.85
CA VAL A 361 13.84 -13.28 3.24
C VAL A 361 14.24 -12.58 4.53
N GLY A 362 14.32 -11.25 4.52
CA GLY A 362 14.61 -10.44 5.71
C GLY A 362 13.38 -9.71 6.24
N THR A 363 13.04 -9.92 7.51
CA THR A 363 11.84 -9.36 8.15
C THR A 363 12.13 -8.85 9.57
N ASN A 364 12.72 -7.67 9.77
CA ASN A 364 12.89 -7.17 11.13
C ASN A 364 12.69 -5.67 11.23
N ASN A 365 11.53 -5.26 11.75
CA ASN A 365 11.17 -3.86 11.99
C ASN A 365 11.63 -2.90 10.88
N ILE A 366 11.46 -3.32 9.61
CA ILE A 366 12.03 -2.64 8.47
C ILE A 366 11.35 -1.27 8.32
N SER A 367 12.16 -0.22 8.33
CA SER A 367 11.77 1.16 8.06
C SER A 367 12.42 1.63 6.75
N GLU A 368 11.98 2.80 6.24
CA GLU A 368 12.62 3.42 5.07
C GLU A 368 14.12 3.66 5.31
N TYR A 369 14.51 4.03 6.54
CA TYR A 369 15.90 4.24 6.91
C TYR A 369 16.69 2.93 6.88
N SER A 370 16.18 1.86 7.49
CA SER A 370 16.88 0.58 7.47
C SER A 370 16.95 0.01 6.05
N MET A 371 15.96 0.28 5.19
CA MET A 371 16.02 -0.10 3.77
C MET A 371 17.16 0.60 3.02
N ALA A 372 17.36 1.90 3.26
CA ALA A 372 18.49 2.62 2.69
C ALA A 372 19.84 2.09 3.20
N GLU A 373 19.90 1.65 4.47
CA GLU A 373 21.10 1.00 5.02
C GLU A 373 21.35 -0.39 4.43
N LEU A 374 20.29 -1.18 4.17
CA LEU A 374 20.38 -2.44 3.43
C LEU A 374 20.98 -2.24 2.03
N ASN A 375 20.83 -1.07 1.39
CA ASN A 375 21.46 -0.83 0.09
C ASN A 375 22.94 -0.48 0.17
N LYS A 376 23.41 0.06 1.29
CA LYS A 376 24.79 0.51 1.46
C LYS A 376 25.70 -0.61 1.95
N LYS A 377 25.14 -1.56 2.69
CA LYS A 377 25.86 -2.70 3.24
C LYS A 377 25.79 -3.87 2.28
N GLU A 378 26.85 -4.66 2.23
CA GLU A 378 26.82 -5.96 1.58
C GLU A 378 25.77 -6.86 2.26
N ASN A 379 24.91 -7.46 1.45
CA ASN A 379 23.86 -8.39 1.88
C ASN A 379 23.42 -9.23 0.70
N GLU A 380 22.79 -10.37 1.01
CA GLU A 380 22.33 -11.38 0.05
C GLU A 380 20.80 -11.57 0.16
N ILE A 381 20.08 -10.53 0.61
CA ILE A 381 18.62 -10.56 0.85
C ILE A 381 17.89 -10.36 -0.48
N ASP A 382 17.08 -11.35 -0.85
CA ASP A 382 16.28 -11.37 -2.09
C ASP A 382 14.91 -10.70 -1.90
N VAL A 383 14.30 -10.94 -0.75
CA VAL A 383 12.94 -10.46 -0.41
C VAL A 383 12.98 -9.72 0.93
N VAL A 384 12.38 -8.53 0.98
CA VAL A 384 12.24 -7.76 2.22
C VAL A 384 10.77 -7.70 2.61
N GLY A 385 10.45 -8.23 3.80
CA GLY A 385 9.12 -8.12 4.38
C GLY A 385 9.01 -6.88 5.28
N VAL A 386 8.00 -6.07 5.03
CA VAL A 386 7.77 -4.82 5.78
C VAL A 386 6.39 -4.86 6.43
N GLY A 387 6.37 -4.60 7.74
CA GLY A 387 5.15 -4.66 8.55
C GLY A 387 4.70 -3.29 9.04
N THR A 388 4.89 -3.02 10.33
CA THR A 388 4.37 -1.86 11.07
C THR A 388 4.64 -0.53 10.37
N HIS A 389 5.90 -0.24 10.04
CA HIS A 389 6.30 1.05 9.44
C HIS A 389 5.62 1.36 8.10
N LEU A 390 5.18 0.33 7.38
CA LEU A 390 4.46 0.46 6.14
C LEU A 390 2.98 0.76 6.38
N VAL A 391 2.28 -0.16 7.07
CA VAL A 391 0.81 -0.11 7.16
C VAL A 391 0.30 0.94 8.14
N THR A 392 1.06 1.28 9.19
CA THR A 392 0.65 2.32 10.14
C THR A 392 1.22 3.69 9.79
N CYS A 393 2.08 3.77 8.77
CA CYS A 393 2.75 5.00 8.37
C CYS A 393 3.39 5.72 9.58
N THR A 394 4.12 4.99 10.43
CA THR A 394 4.52 5.43 11.79
C THR A 394 5.10 6.84 11.90
N ARG A 395 5.81 7.34 10.87
CA ARG A 395 6.38 8.70 10.85
C ARG A 395 5.32 9.79 10.77
N GLN A 396 4.23 9.51 10.06
CA GLN A 396 3.11 10.41 9.85
C GLN A 396 1.85 9.57 9.54
N PRO A 397 1.01 9.26 10.53
CA PRO A 397 -0.12 8.34 10.37
C PRO A 397 -1.37 8.98 9.74
N SER A 398 -1.24 10.15 9.12
CA SER A 398 -2.34 10.84 8.41
C SER A 398 -1.81 11.72 7.28
N LEU A 399 -2.51 11.72 6.14
CA LEU A 399 -2.20 12.60 5.00
C LEU A 399 -2.66 14.04 5.25
N GLY A 400 -3.72 14.22 6.04
CA GLY A 400 -4.30 15.55 6.29
C GLY A 400 -5.15 16.07 5.13
N CYS A 401 -5.90 15.20 4.45
CA CYS A 401 -6.92 15.63 3.50
C CYS A 401 -8.01 16.43 4.22
N VAL A 402 -8.56 17.39 3.51
CA VAL A 402 -9.68 18.24 3.90
C VAL A 402 -10.70 18.26 2.77
N TYR A 403 -11.97 18.38 3.15
CA TYR A 403 -13.11 18.52 2.25
C TYR A 403 -13.74 19.89 2.46
N LYS A 404 -13.92 20.68 1.40
CA LYS A 404 -14.28 22.10 1.54
C LYS A 404 -15.29 22.53 0.48
N LEU A 405 -16.33 23.23 0.94
CA LEU A 405 -17.31 23.88 0.09
C LEU A 405 -16.66 25.03 -0.69
N VAL A 406 -16.77 25.00 -2.02
CA VAL A 406 -16.20 26.02 -2.90
C VAL A 406 -17.26 26.78 -3.68
N GLU A 407 -18.48 26.25 -3.81
CA GLU A 407 -19.56 26.87 -4.56
C GLU A 407 -20.95 26.41 -4.08
N VAL A 408 -21.92 27.32 -4.02
CA VAL A 408 -23.34 27.02 -3.78
C VAL A 408 -24.20 27.88 -4.71
N ARG A 409 -25.16 27.28 -5.43
CA ARG A 409 -26.02 27.98 -6.40
C ARG A 409 -25.20 28.78 -7.44
N GLY A 410 -24.11 28.19 -7.93
CA GLY A 410 -23.17 28.86 -8.85
C GLY A 410 -22.40 30.04 -8.24
N SER A 411 -22.58 30.33 -6.95
CA SER A 411 -21.89 31.41 -6.25
C SER A 411 -20.64 30.87 -5.53
N PRO A 412 -19.44 31.37 -5.84
CA PRO A 412 -18.22 30.94 -5.17
C PRO A 412 -18.23 31.18 -3.65
N ARG A 413 -17.56 30.31 -2.90
CA ARG A 413 -17.45 30.34 -1.43
C ARG A 413 -15.99 30.20 -1.01
N MET A 414 -15.56 31.08 -0.11
CA MET A 414 -14.23 31.07 0.49
C MET A 414 -14.39 31.00 2.01
N LYS A 415 -13.61 30.13 2.66
CA LYS A 415 -13.45 30.14 4.11
C LYS A 415 -12.19 30.93 4.44
N PHE A 416 -12.35 32.04 5.15
CA PHE A 416 -11.24 32.77 5.74
C PHE A 416 -10.77 32.10 7.02
N SER A 417 -9.49 32.27 7.34
CA SER A 417 -8.86 31.67 8.51
C SER A 417 -7.87 32.66 9.11
N GLU A 418 -7.77 32.69 10.45
CA GLU A 418 -6.76 33.48 11.16
C GLU A 418 -5.35 33.05 10.81
N ASP A 419 -5.18 31.77 10.47
CA ASP A 419 -4.01 31.24 9.78
C ASP A 419 -4.24 31.33 8.26
N PRO A 420 -3.61 32.30 7.55
CA PRO A 420 -3.91 32.59 6.15
C PRO A 420 -3.72 31.40 5.22
N GLU A 421 -2.74 30.53 5.52
CA GLU A 421 -2.47 29.31 4.76
C GLU A 421 -3.63 28.31 4.81
N LYS A 422 -4.55 28.46 5.76
CA LYS A 422 -5.75 27.61 5.86
C LYS A 422 -6.97 28.15 5.15
N SER A 423 -6.85 29.30 4.48
CA SER A 423 -7.92 29.84 3.64
C SER A 423 -8.13 29.00 2.39
N THR A 424 -9.37 28.92 1.90
CA THR A 424 -9.70 28.10 0.72
C THR A 424 -9.82 28.94 -0.55
N VAL A 425 -9.49 28.35 -1.70
CA VAL A 425 -9.69 29.02 -3.00
C VAL A 425 -11.14 28.81 -3.46
N PRO A 426 -11.91 29.88 -3.73
CA PRO A 426 -13.34 29.80 -4.04
C PRO A 426 -13.62 29.40 -5.48
N GLY A 427 -14.78 28.77 -5.69
CA GLY A 427 -15.31 28.37 -7.00
C GLY A 427 -14.75 27.05 -7.50
N ARG A 428 -15.42 26.49 -8.51
CA ARG A 428 -14.92 25.33 -9.27
C ARG A 428 -13.57 25.63 -9.89
N LYS A 429 -12.66 24.66 -9.83
CA LYS A 429 -11.30 24.80 -10.36
C LYS A 429 -11.03 23.76 -11.42
N ALA A 430 -10.53 24.24 -12.54
CA ALA A 430 -9.87 23.38 -13.51
C ALA A 430 -8.38 23.38 -13.19
N VAL A 431 -7.86 22.18 -13.01
CA VAL A 431 -6.49 21.95 -12.56
C VAL A 431 -5.67 21.51 -13.81
N TYR A 432 -4.35 21.77 -13.98
CA TYR A 432 -3.52 21.50 -15.23
C TYR A 432 -2.02 21.11 -15.14
N ARG A 433 -1.63 19.83 -15.34
CA ARG A 433 -0.22 19.44 -15.24
C ARG A 433 0.53 19.87 -16.50
N MET A 434 1.52 20.76 -16.33
CA MET A 434 2.45 21.10 -17.39
C MET A 434 3.65 20.16 -17.33
N LEU A 435 4.08 19.66 -18.49
CA LEU A 435 5.27 18.84 -18.64
C LEU A 435 6.27 19.62 -19.49
N ASP A 436 7.51 19.73 -19.02
CA ASP A 436 8.58 20.32 -19.82
C ASP A 436 9.09 19.29 -20.84
N THR A 437 9.40 19.73 -22.05
CA THR A 437 10.14 18.94 -23.03
C THR A 437 11.61 19.27 -22.85
N GLU A 438 12.43 18.27 -22.49
CA GLU A 438 13.82 18.44 -22.05
C GLU A 438 14.60 19.57 -22.76
N GLY A 439 15.15 20.51 -21.98
CA GLY A 439 16.17 21.46 -22.42
C GLY A 439 15.77 22.93 -22.54
N GLU A 440 14.52 23.31 -22.25
CA GLU A 440 14.06 24.70 -22.38
C GLU A 440 14.23 25.54 -21.09
N ASP A 441 14.41 26.85 -21.28
CA ASP A 441 14.54 27.80 -20.17
C ASP A 441 13.18 28.07 -19.50
N THR A 442 13.16 28.06 -18.15
CA THR A 442 12.02 28.31 -17.27
C THR A 442 11.13 29.50 -17.66
N ALA A 443 11.75 30.58 -18.14
CA ALA A 443 11.02 31.79 -18.55
C ALA A 443 10.29 31.57 -19.89
N GLU A 444 10.90 30.84 -20.81
CA GLU A 444 10.36 30.53 -22.14
C GLU A 444 9.20 29.54 -22.06
N THR A 445 9.31 28.52 -21.20
CA THR A 445 8.21 27.58 -20.92
C THR A 445 6.98 28.32 -20.38
N ARG A 446 7.16 29.33 -19.52
CA ARG A 446 6.06 30.10 -18.90
C ARG A 446 5.28 30.94 -19.91
N GLU A 447 5.94 31.61 -20.85
CA GLU A 447 5.26 32.36 -21.90
C GLU A 447 4.48 31.43 -22.83
N LYS A 448 5.07 30.27 -23.20
CA LYS A 448 4.37 29.21 -23.95
C LYS A 448 3.15 28.68 -23.19
N VAL A 449 3.25 28.49 -21.87
CA VAL A 449 2.14 28.10 -20.99
C VAL A 449 1.05 29.17 -20.96
N GLN A 450 1.43 30.43 -20.76
CA GLN A 450 0.50 31.56 -20.72
C GLN A 450 -0.27 31.70 -22.04
N SER A 451 0.43 31.53 -23.17
CA SER A 451 -0.15 31.55 -24.51
C SER A 451 -1.11 30.37 -24.74
N SER A 452 -0.73 29.16 -24.30
CA SER A 452 -1.58 27.97 -24.40
C SER A 452 -2.84 28.09 -23.55
N ILE A 453 -2.72 28.60 -22.32
CA ILE A 453 -3.87 28.86 -21.43
C ILE A 453 -4.75 29.98 -21.98
N GLN A 454 -4.19 31.05 -22.55
CA GLN A 454 -4.97 32.10 -23.21
C GLN A 454 -5.70 31.60 -24.45
N THR A 455 -5.11 30.65 -25.18
CA THR A 455 -5.77 30.00 -26.32
C THR A 455 -6.94 29.13 -25.87
N LEU A 456 -6.77 28.36 -24.80
CA LEU A 456 -7.83 27.51 -24.24
C LEU A 456 -8.90 28.30 -23.48
N HIS A 457 -8.51 29.41 -22.85
CA HIS A 457 -9.35 30.25 -22.00
C HIS A 457 -9.07 31.75 -22.24
N PRO A 458 -9.68 32.36 -23.29
CA PRO A 458 -9.38 33.73 -23.73
C PRO A 458 -9.64 34.83 -22.69
N ARG A 459 -10.42 34.53 -21.64
CA ARG A 459 -10.77 35.47 -20.57
C ARG A 459 -9.71 35.56 -19.45
N HIS A 460 -8.71 34.68 -19.43
CA HIS A 460 -7.68 34.68 -18.37
C HIS A 460 -6.45 35.51 -18.76
N LYS A 461 -6.27 36.65 -18.08
CA LYS A 461 -5.28 37.67 -18.44
C LYS A 461 -3.86 37.43 -17.91
N ARG A 462 -3.63 36.57 -16.90
CA ARG A 462 -2.27 36.33 -16.36
C ARG A 462 -2.18 35.14 -15.40
N LEU A 463 -1.09 34.36 -15.49
CA LEU A 463 -0.60 33.43 -14.47
C LEU A 463 0.07 34.23 -13.35
N GLN A 464 -0.36 34.06 -12.10
CA GLN A 464 0.24 34.73 -10.93
C GLN A 464 1.55 34.04 -10.49
N GLU A 465 2.51 34.81 -9.96
CA GLU A 465 3.76 34.35 -9.32
C GLU A 465 3.52 33.90 -7.86
N PRO A 466 4.39 33.05 -7.26
CA PRO A 466 4.02 31.87 -6.43
C PRO A 466 3.34 32.25 -5.11
N ASP A 467 2.44 31.44 -4.52
CA ASP A 467 2.69 30.05 -4.09
C ASP A 467 2.03 28.93 -4.94
N SER A 468 2.90 27.99 -5.30
CA SER A 468 2.76 26.74 -6.05
C SER A 468 1.51 25.83 -5.82
N TYR A 469 0.75 25.51 -6.88
CA TYR A 469 0.70 24.23 -7.62
C TYR A 469 -0.68 23.83 -8.26
N ILE A 470 -0.72 22.89 -9.24
CA ILE A 470 -1.83 22.44 -10.14
C ILE A 470 -1.55 21.03 -10.78
N VAL A 471 -2.57 20.21 -11.06
CA VAL A 471 -2.59 19.00 -11.93
C VAL A 471 -3.91 18.85 -12.74
N SER A 472 -4.00 18.71 -14.08
CA SER A 472 -5.27 18.37 -14.80
C SER A 472 -5.31 16.93 -15.16
N PHE A 473 -6.56 16.46 -15.20
CA PHE A 473 -7.02 15.28 -15.87
C PHE A 473 -7.94 15.68 -17.02
N LYS A 474 -7.65 15.13 -18.20
CA LYS A 474 -8.71 14.81 -19.15
C LYS A 474 -8.67 13.31 -19.38
N VAL A 475 -9.49 12.58 -18.64
CA VAL A 475 -9.99 11.29 -19.12
C VAL A 475 -11.49 11.29 -18.91
N CYS A 476 -12.21 11.29 -20.02
CA CYS A 476 -13.59 10.87 -20.07
C CYS A 476 -13.55 9.34 -20.01
N LEU A 477 -14.01 8.71 -18.92
CA LEU A 477 -14.26 7.27 -18.92
C LEU A 477 -15.76 7.03 -18.92
N LEU A 478 -16.24 6.69 -20.12
CA LEU A 478 -17.23 5.64 -20.28
C LEU A 478 -16.78 4.43 -19.44
N CYS A 479 -17.71 3.80 -18.71
CA CYS A 479 -17.49 2.53 -18.05
C CYS A 479 -16.68 1.58 -18.95
N GLY A 480 -15.49 1.20 -18.49
CA GLY A 480 -14.65 0.23 -19.15
C GLY A 480 -13.54 -0.19 -18.19
N ASP A 481 -13.72 -1.36 -17.57
CA ASP A 481 -12.63 -2.09 -16.94
C ASP A 481 -11.51 -2.29 -17.97
N MET A 482 -10.37 -1.60 -17.85
CA MET A 482 -9.12 -2.02 -18.48
C MET A 482 -7.88 -1.37 -17.83
N GLU A 483 -7.00 -2.25 -17.33
CA GLU A 483 -5.55 -2.12 -17.17
C GLU A 483 -4.96 -1.12 -16.16
N GLN A 484 -5.10 -1.44 -14.85
CA GLN A 484 -4.29 -0.88 -13.75
C GLN A 484 -2.77 -0.97 -13.97
N ARG A 485 -2.27 -1.88 -14.83
CA ARG A 485 -0.82 -2.01 -15.13
C ARG A 485 -0.24 -0.88 -15.97
N ARG A 486 -0.99 -0.25 -16.89
CA ARG A 486 -0.45 0.84 -17.73
C ARG A 486 -0.15 2.12 -16.93
N GLY A 487 -0.92 2.38 -15.87
CA GLY A 487 -0.67 3.49 -14.95
C GLY A 487 0.65 3.30 -14.18
N LEU A 488 0.93 2.08 -13.74
CA LEU A 488 2.17 1.72 -13.04
C LEU A 488 3.39 1.83 -13.97
N ASP A 489 3.34 1.32 -15.20
CA ASP A 489 4.47 1.48 -16.14
C ASP A 489 4.77 2.95 -16.44
N SER A 490 3.74 3.80 -16.52
CA SER A 490 3.91 5.26 -16.68
C SER A 490 4.40 5.97 -15.42
N LEU A 491 3.99 5.51 -14.23
CA LEU A 491 4.48 5.99 -12.94
C LEU A 491 5.95 5.61 -12.76
N TRP A 492 6.31 4.39 -13.13
CA TRP A 492 7.68 3.87 -13.08
C TRP A 492 8.58 4.55 -14.07
N TYR A 493 8.13 4.69 -15.31
CA TYR A 493 8.79 5.51 -16.31
C TYR A 493 8.97 6.95 -15.84
N TRP A 494 7.97 7.55 -15.18
CA TRP A 494 8.08 8.91 -14.66
C TRP A 494 9.03 9.00 -13.46
N ILE A 495 8.95 8.07 -12.51
CA ILE A 495 9.83 7.97 -11.33
C ILE A 495 11.29 7.72 -11.77
N GLU A 496 11.54 6.74 -12.63
CA GLU A 496 12.88 6.46 -13.16
C GLU A 496 13.38 7.69 -13.94
N ARG A 497 12.60 8.23 -14.87
CA ARG A 497 13.09 9.30 -15.75
C ARG A 497 13.23 10.66 -15.04
N HIS A 498 12.39 11.01 -14.06
CA HIS A 498 12.39 12.36 -13.46
C HIS A 498 12.93 12.38 -12.02
N LEU A 499 12.95 11.25 -11.30
CA LEU A 499 13.50 11.17 -9.94
C LEU A 499 14.84 10.44 -9.87
N THR A 500 15.13 9.46 -10.74
CA THR A 500 16.45 8.77 -10.74
C THR A 500 17.54 9.47 -11.55
N LEU A 501 17.21 10.33 -12.53
CA LEU A 501 18.19 11.20 -13.22
C LEU A 501 18.88 12.23 -12.31
N GLY A 502 18.43 12.38 -11.05
CA GLY A 502 19.16 13.14 -10.04
C GLY A 502 20.43 12.45 -9.52
N HIS A 503 20.59 11.14 -9.67
CA HIS A 503 21.67 10.38 -9.03
C HIS A 503 23.10 10.73 -9.51
N SER A 504 23.26 11.51 -10.57
CA SER A 504 24.56 11.93 -11.11
C SER A 504 25.09 13.24 -10.52
N HIS A 505 24.32 13.97 -9.70
CA HIS A 505 24.78 15.26 -9.14
C HIS A 505 25.34 15.11 -7.70
N PRO A 506 26.52 15.68 -7.37
CA PRO A 506 27.14 15.57 -6.03
C PRO A 506 26.29 16.07 -4.85
N ALA A 507 25.16 16.75 -5.11
CA ALA A 507 24.25 17.31 -4.12
C ALA A 507 23.39 16.26 -3.38
N PHE A 508 23.37 15.00 -3.82
CA PHE A 508 22.62 13.92 -3.17
C PHE A 508 23.34 13.26 -2.00
N ARG A 509 24.61 13.64 -1.73
CA ARG A 509 25.40 13.12 -0.61
C ARG A 509 25.28 14.03 0.62
N GLN A 510 24.10 14.19 1.20
CA GLN A 510 23.98 14.54 2.63
C GLN A 510 22.53 14.47 3.12
N CYS A 511 22.16 13.33 3.70
CA CYS A 511 21.06 13.27 4.67
C CYS A 511 21.62 13.81 5.99
N LYS A 512 21.55 15.12 6.22
CA LYS A 512 21.70 15.77 7.53
C LYS A 512 21.31 17.26 7.42
N CYS A 513 20.53 17.71 8.40
CA CYS A 513 20.17 19.10 8.71
C CYS A 513 18.92 19.68 8.04
N THR A 514 17.91 19.87 8.89
CA THR A 514 16.89 20.92 8.85
C THR A 514 17.48 22.28 8.48
N HIS A 515 17.29 22.70 7.25
CA HIS A 515 17.17 24.10 6.85
C HIS A 515 16.26 24.13 5.62
N LEU A 516 15.32 25.09 5.57
CA LEU A 516 14.52 25.37 4.38
C LEU A 516 15.47 25.64 3.21
N TYR A 517 15.69 24.64 2.37
CA TYR A 517 16.32 24.79 1.08
C TYR A 517 15.29 24.41 0.02
N THR A 518 14.87 25.42 -0.74
CA THR A 518 14.17 25.30 -2.01
C THR A 518 15.07 24.53 -2.98
N HIS A 519 14.98 23.20 -2.98
CA HIS A 519 15.66 22.36 -3.97
C HIS A 519 14.70 21.99 -5.09
N THR A 520 15.04 22.54 -6.26
CA THR A 520 14.42 22.34 -7.56
C THR A 520 14.79 20.96 -8.09
N TYR A 521 13.87 20.00 -8.03
CA TYR A 521 13.95 18.76 -8.81
C TYR A 521 13.02 18.88 -10.01
N ALA A 522 13.55 18.65 -11.22
CA ALA A 522 12.90 18.68 -12.54
C ALA A 522 11.82 19.77 -12.70
N ARG A 523 12.17 20.90 -13.35
CA ARG A 523 11.31 22.07 -13.63
C ARG A 523 9.90 21.68 -14.10
N THR A 524 9.00 21.47 -13.14
CA THR A 524 7.59 21.17 -13.39
C THR A 524 6.80 22.27 -12.71
N HIS A 525 6.35 23.24 -13.48
CA HIS A 525 5.58 24.37 -12.98
C HIS A 525 4.09 24.03 -12.97
N LEU A 526 3.40 24.38 -11.89
CA LEU A 526 2.00 24.06 -11.73
C LEU A 526 1.21 25.36 -11.34
N TYR A 527 0.14 25.70 -12.06
CA TYR A 527 -0.67 26.96 -11.93
C TYR A 527 -2.01 26.85 -11.14
N THR A 528 -3.11 27.59 -11.35
CA THR A 528 -4.52 27.22 -10.99
C THR A 528 -5.43 28.13 -11.80
N VAL A 529 -6.43 27.59 -12.50
CA VAL A 529 -7.33 28.41 -13.34
C VAL A 529 -8.73 28.36 -12.74
N ARG A 530 -9.21 29.53 -12.32
CA ARG A 530 -10.55 29.75 -11.79
C ARG A 530 -11.48 30.13 -12.94
N HIS A 531 -12.57 29.39 -13.14
CA HIS A 531 -13.56 29.70 -14.17
C HIS A 531 -14.47 30.87 -13.80
#